data_AF-A0A5K1HU60-F1
#
_entry.id   AF-A0A5K1HU60-F1
#
_cell.length_a   1.000
_cell.length_b   1.000
_cell.length_c   1.000
_cell.angle_alpha   90.00
_cell.angle_beta   90.00
_cell.angle_gamma   90.00
#
_symmetry.space_group_name_H-M   'P 1'
#
loop_
_entity.id
_entity.type
_entity.pdbx_description
1 polymer ?
#
loop_
_entity_poly.entity_id
_entity_poly.type
_entity_poly.pdbx_seq_one_letter_code
_entity_poly.pdbx_strand_id
1 'polypeptide(L)'
;ALDARGSKLMPDKKDFGYSFPCDGPGRGGTCDISAWDAFYLAVFWMLNTIGWVTFYWHWKHITLWQGNVSQFNESSTYLMGWLRDYLWLNSSQLINGYNPFGMNSLSVWAWMFLFGHLVWATGFMFLISWRGYWQELIETLAWAHERTPLANLIRWRDKPVALSIVQARLVGLAHFSVGYIFTYAAFLIASTSGKF
;
A
#
# COMPACT_ATOMS: atom_id res chain seq x y z
N ALA A 1 14.93 16.85 -3.08
CA ALA A 1 16.37 17.03 -2.76
C ALA A 1 16.80 18.49 -2.89
N LEU A 2 16.61 19.13 -4.05
CA LEU A 2 17.00 20.51 -4.29
C LEU A 2 16.32 21.50 -3.34
N ASP A 3 15.01 21.35 -3.11
CA ASP A 3 14.24 22.19 -2.18
C ASP A 3 14.28 21.73 -0.71
N ALA A 4 15.23 20.86 -0.34
CA ALA A 4 15.34 20.35 1.03
C ALA A 4 15.84 21.43 2.00
N ARG A 5 16.70 22.35 1.54
CA ARG A 5 17.24 23.42 2.38
C ARG A 5 16.30 24.61 2.53
N GLY A 6 15.39 24.79 1.58
CA GLY A 6 14.44 25.89 1.55
C GLY A 6 13.79 26.00 0.17
N SER A 7 12.57 26.50 0.13
CA SER A 7 11.86 26.89 -1.08
C SER A 7 11.18 28.24 -0.87
N LYS A 8 10.54 28.82 -1.90
CA LYS A 8 9.81 30.09 -1.73
C LYS A 8 8.69 29.99 -0.67
N LEU A 9 8.06 28.82 -0.53
CA LEU A 9 6.97 28.60 0.41
C LEU A 9 7.46 28.47 1.87
N MET A 10 8.63 27.84 2.06
CA MET A 10 9.27 27.67 3.36
C MET A 10 10.79 27.85 3.20
N PRO A 11 11.31 29.09 3.29
CA PRO A 11 12.72 29.40 3.01
C PRO A 11 13.70 28.83 4.03
N ASP A 12 13.25 28.63 5.27
CA ASP A 12 13.98 28.17 6.45
C ASP A 12 13.87 26.65 6.69
N LYS A 13 13.46 25.88 5.67
CA LYS A 13 13.23 24.43 5.79
C LYS A 13 14.41 23.65 6.38
N LYS A 14 15.64 24.05 6.08
CA LYS A 14 16.88 23.46 6.63
C LYS A 14 16.89 23.42 8.17
N ASP A 15 16.23 24.36 8.83
CA ASP A 15 16.26 24.52 10.29
C ASP A 15 15.34 23.50 11.00
N PHE A 16 14.43 22.87 10.25
CA PHE A 16 13.47 21.86 10.73
C PHE A 16 13.92 20.41 10.49
N GLY A 17 15.05 20.22 9.80
CA GLY A 17 15.61 18.91 9.49
C GLY A 17 14.89 18.16 8.35
N TYR A 18 15.17 16.86 8.21
CA TYR A 18 14.72 16.06 7.07
C TYR A 18 13.23 15.69 7.14
N SER A 19 12.74 15.38 8.34
CA SER A 19 11.43 14.79 8.59
C SER A 19 10.66 15.59 9.63
N PHE A 20 9.61 16.27 9.19
CA PHE A 20 8.72 17.07 10.03
C PHE A 20 7.31 17.09 9.38
N PRO A 21 6.23 17.31 10.15
CA PRO A 21 4.86 17.07 9.68
C PRO A 21 4.36 18.05 8.62
N CYS A 22 4.54 19.34 8.90
CA CYS A 22 4.17 20.51 8.10
C CYS A 22 4.70 21.79 8.79
N ASP A 23 4.52 22.94 8.15
CA ASP A 23 4.76 24.28 8.71
C ASP A 23 3.43 25.03 8.93
N GLY A 24 2.44 24.30 9.46
CA GLY A 24 1.11 24.77 9.81
C GLY A 24 0.14 24.99 8.62
N PRO A 25 -1.13 25.34 8.91
CA PRO A 25 -2.16 25.59 7.90
C PRO A 25 -2.07 26.98 7.25
N GLY A 26 -1.20 27.86 7.76
CA GLY A 26 -0.98 29.19 7.19
C GLY A 26 -0.39 29.15 5.76
N ARG A 27 -0.31 30.32 5.10
CA ARG A 27 0.26 30.47 3.75
C ARG A 27 -0.38 29.56 2.67
N GLY A 28 -1.65 29.20 2.86
CA GLY A 28 -2.39 28.31 1.94
C GLY A 28 -2.26 26.82 2.26
N GLY A 29 -1.56 26.45 3.34
CA GLY A 29 -1.35 25.07 3.76
C GLY A 29 0.01 24.51 3.31
N THR A 30 0.68 23.81 4.22
CA THR A 30 2.05 23.29 4.00
C THR A 30 2.13 21.78 4.27
N CYS A 31 1.04 21.06 3.97
CA CYS A 31 1.01 19.61 4.08
C CYS A 31 2.06 19.00 3.13
N ASP A 32 2.73 17.95 3.60
CA ASP A 32 3.69 17.16 2.81
C ASP A 32 4.86 17.98 2.22
N ILE A 33 5.33 19.02 2.95
CA ILE A 33 6.36 19.95 2.48
C ILE A 33 7.80 19.49 2.78
N SER A 34 8.00 18.53 3.69
CA SER A 34 9.33 18.10 4.11
C SER A 34 10.05 17.30 3.02
N ALA A 35 11.38 17.17 3.12
CA ALA A 35 12.13 16.35 2.18
C ALA A 35 11.80 14.85 2.33
N TRP A 36 11.45 14.42 3.55
CA TRP A 36 10.94 13.07 3.82
C TRP A 36 9.60 12.80 3.13
N ASP A 37 8.70 13.79 3.07
CA ASP A 37 7.40 13.63 2.40
C ASP A 37 7.58 13.41 0.88
N ALA A 38 8.58 14.04 0.27
CA ALA A 38 8.93 13.76 -1.12
C ALA A 38 9.45 12.32 -1.33
N PHE A 39 10.19 11.77 -0.36
CA PHE A 39 10.56 10.35 -0.38
C PHE A 39 9.31 9.45 -0.29
N TYR A 40 8.42 9.75 0.67
CA TYR A 40 7.15 9.03 0.84
C TYR A 40 6.32 9.01 -0.45
N LEU A 41 6.19 10.15 -1.14
CA LEU A 41 5.49 10.24 -2.43
C LEU A 41 6.22 9.48 -3.55
N ALA A 42 7.55 9.54 -3.58
CA ALA A 42 8.35 8.87 -4.60
C ALA A 42 8.23 7.34 -4.55
N VAL A 43 7.99 6.74 -3.37
CA VAL A 43 7.83 5.29 -3.24
C VAL A 43 6.57 4.80 -3.97
N PHE A 44 5.45 5.54 -3.97
CA PHE A 44 4.26 5.18 -4.75
C PHE A 44 4.57 5.14 -6.25
N TRP A 45 5.28 6.15 -6.75
CA TRP A 45 5.71 6.20 -8.15
C TRP A 45 6.66 5.06 -8.48
N MET A 46 7.64 4.80 -7.62
CA MET A 46 8.58 3.70 -7.80
C MET A 46 7.86 2.36 -7.90
N LEU A 47 6.94 2.05 -6.98
CA LEU A 47 6.16 0.80 -7.03
C LEU A 47 5.33 0.70 -8.31
N ASN A 48 4.67 1.79 -8.71
CA ASN A 48 3.87 1.81 -9.94
C ASN A 48 4.72 1.62 -11.21
N THR A 49 5.85 2.30 -11.32
CA THR A 49 6.78 2.16 -12.44
C THR A 49 7.35 0.75 -12.53
N ILE A 50 7.78 0.17 -11.40
CA ILE A 50 8.25 -1.22 -11.36
C ILE A 50 7.11 -2.18 -11.68
N GLY A 51 5.89 -1.91 -11.23
CA GLY A 51 4.69 -2.67 -11.59
C GLY A 51 4.46 -2.71 -13.09
N TRP A 52 4.49 -1.58 -13.78
CA TRP A 52 4.34 -1.54 -15.25
C TRP A 52 5.41 -2.36 -15.97
N VAL A 53 6.67 -2.23 -15.56
CA VAL A 53 7.79 -2.97 -16.17
C VAL A 53 7.64 -4.48 -15.93
N THR A 54 7.30 -4.89 -14.71
CA THR A 54 7.17 -6.32 -14.37
C THR A 54 5.92 -6.94 -14.98
N PHE A 55 4.81 -6.22 -15.08
CA PHE A 55 3.59 -6.67 -15.77
C PHE A 55 3.87 -6.90 -17.26
N TYR A 56 4.56 -5.96 -17.91
CA TYR A 56 4.99 -6.10 -19.30
C TYR A 56 5.86 -7.33 -19.49
N TRP A 57 6.90 -7.46 -18.67
CA TRP A 57 7.83 -8.58 -18.76
C TRP A 57 7.10 -9.92 -18.61
N HIS A 58 6.25 -10.03 -17.59
CA HIS A 58 5.55 -11.28 -17.27
C HIS A 58 4.55 -11.67 -18.36
N TRP A 59 3.70 -10.75 -18.82
CA TRP A 59 2.71 -11.08 -19.86
C TRP A 59 3.36 -11.47 -21.18
N LYS A 60 4.43 -10.75 -21.58
CA LYS A 60 5.19 -11.07 -22.78
C LYS A 60 5.82 -12.47 -22.71
N HIS A 61 6.34 -12.88 -21.55
CA HIS A 61 6.94 -14.21 -21.41
C HIS A 61 5.90 -15.33 -21.30
N ILE A 62 4.78 -15.12 -20.60
CA ILE A 62 3.68 -16.10 -20.57
C ILE A 62 3.22 -16.44 -22.00
N THR A 63 2.98 -15.42 -22.83
CA THR A 63 2.47 -15.63 -24.20
C THR A 63 3.49 -16.32 -25.09
N LEU A 64 4.79 -16.07 -24.89
CA LEU A 64 5.87 -16.81 -25.54
C LEU A 64 5.89 -18.29 -25.10
N TRP A 65 5.83 -18.57 -23.79
CA TRP A 65 5.87 -19.93 -23.25
C TRP A 65 4.63 -20.76 -23.63
N GLN A 66 3.48 -20.12 -23.79
CA GLN A 66 2.25 -20.75 -24.30
C GLN A 66 2.26 -20.97 -25.82
N GLY A 67 3.24 -20.43 -26.54
CA GLY A 67 3.30 -20.49 -28.02
C GLY A 67 2.27 -19.60 -28.72
N ASN A 68 1.63 -18.67 -28.01
CA ASN A 68 0.58 -17.78 -28.54
C ASN A 68 0.98 -16.30 -28.47
N VAL A 69 1.99 -15.92 -29.25
CA VAL A 69 2.55 -14.56 -29.24
C VAL A 69 1.60 -13.50 -29.79
N SER A 70 0.65 -13.88 -30.66
CA SER A 70 -0.33 -12.94 -31.23
C SER A 70 -1.21 -12.31 -30.15
N GLN A 71 -1.54 -13.06 -29.07
CA GLN A 71 -2.32 -12.53 -27.96
C GLN A 71 -1.70 -11.26 -27.36
N PHE A 72 -0.39 -11.26 -27.12
CA PHE A 72 0.29 -10.07 -26.58
C PHE A 72 0.34 -8.94 -27.62
N ASN A 73 0.68 -9.25 -28.87
CA ASN A 73 0.86 -8.26 -29.92
C ASN A 73 -0.45 -7.50 -30.24
N GLU A 74 -1.59 -8.19 -30.20
CA GLU A 74 -2.89 -7.59 -30.50
C GLU A 74 -3.52 -6.92 -29.26
N SER A 75 -3.53 -7.60 -28.11
CA SER A 75 -4.22 -7.10 -26.91
C SER A 75 -3.43 -6.09 -26.07
N SER A 76 -2.10 -6.03 -26.15
CA SER A 76 -1.31 -5.12 -25.31
C SER A 76 -1.39 -3.64 -25.71
N THR A 77 -1.96 -3.34 -26.88
CA THR A 77 -2.07 -1.98 -27.43
C THR A 77 -3.14 -1.12 -26.72
N TYR A 78 -4.06 -1.74 -25.98
CA TYR A 78 -5.13 -1.06 -25.26
C TYR A 78 -5.30 -1.61 -23.84
N LEU A 79 -5.67 -0.75 -22.88
CA LEU A 79 -5.71 -1.11 -21.46
C LEU A 79 -6.69 -2.25 -21.12
N MET A 80 -7.77 -2.41 -21.90
CA MET A 80 -8.70 -3.52 -21.66
C MET A 80 -8.07 -4.89 -21.93
N GLY A 81 -7.10 -4.99 -22.85
CA GLY A 81 -6.37 -6.24 -23.04
C GLY A 81 -5.54 -6.61 -21.83
N TRP A 82 -4.88 -5.63 -21.19
CA TRP A 82 -4.15 -5.84 -19.93
C TRP A 82 -5.07 -6.30 -18.79
N LEU A 83 -6.28 -5.76 -18.71
CA LEU A 83 -7.22 -6.18 -17.67
C LEU A 83 -7.78 -7.58 -17.93
N ARG A 84 -8.29 -7.84 -19.14
CA ARG A 84 -8.99 -9.09 -19.48
C ARG A 84 -8.03 -10.25 -19.73
N ASP A 85 -7.06 -10.05 -20.60
CA ASP A 85 -6.24 -11.13 -21.16
C ASP A 85 -4.98 -11.40 -20.33
N TYR A 86 -4.57 -10.43 -19.50
CA TYR A 86 -3.48 -10.61 -18.55
C TYR A 86 -3.98 -10.82 -17.12
N LEU A 87 -4.56 -9.79 -16.48
CA LEU A 87 -4.91 -9.88 -15.06
C LEU A 87 -6.02 -10.90 -14.79
N TRP A 88 -7.14 -10.79 -15.48
CA TRP A 88 -8.30 -11.67 -15.25
C TRP A 88 -8.01 -13.11 -15.68
N LEU A 89 -7.57 -13.33 -16.92
CA LEU A 89 -7.35 -14.67 -17.47
C LEU A 89 -6.33 -15.48 -16.66
N ASN A 90 -5.21 -14.86 -16.27
CA ASN A 90 -4.14 -15.55 -15.55
C ASN A 90 -4.40 -15.71 -14.05
N SER A 91 -5.41 -15.02 -13.49
CA SER A 91 -5.81 -15.21 -12.09
C SER A 91 -6.63 -16.49 -11.86
N SER A 92 -7.13 -17.13 -12.93
CA SER A 92 -8.03 -18.29 -12.84
C SER A 92 -7.50 -19.46 -12.01
N GLN A 93 -6.23 -19.86 -12.19
CA GLN A 93 -5.62 -20.95 -11.42
C GLN A 93 -5.33 -20.52 -9.97
N LEU A 94 -4.87 -19.28 -9.79
CA LEU A 94 -4.61 -18.70 -8.48
C LEU A 94 -5.86 -18.72 -7.59
N ILE A 95 -6.99 -18.18 -8.07
CA ILE A 95 -8.20 -18.04 -7.25
C ILE A 95 -8.88 -19.39 -6.96
N ASN A 96 -8.54 -20.43 -7.73
CA ASN A 96 -9.01 -21.80 -7.50
C ASN A 96 -8.00 -22.65 -6.71
N GLY A 97 -6.97 -22.04 -6.11
CA GLY A 97 -6.03 -22.74 -5.23
C GLY A 97 -6.72 -23.43 -4.05
N TYR A 98 -7.82 -22.86 -3.58
CA TYR A 98 -8.81 -23.52 -2.73
C TYR A 98 -10.22 -23.08 -3.14
N ASN A 99 -11.18 -24.00 -3.09
CA ASN A 99 -12.58 -23.75 -3.41
C ASN A 99 -13.49 -24.69 -2.58
N PRO A 100 -14.82 -24.59 -2.66
CA PRO A 100 -15.72 -25.44 -1.87
C PRO A 100 -15.57 -26.96 -2.09
N PHE A 101 -14.91 -27.38 -3.17
CA PHE A 101 -14.73 -28.79 -3.53
C PHE A 101 -13.37 -29.36 -3.10
N GLY A 102 -12.42 -28.51 -2.70
CA GLY A 102 -11.10 -28.95 -2.24
C GLY A 102 -10.02 -27.87 -2.33
N MET A 103 -8.77 -28.28 -2.09
CA MET A 103 -7.59 -27.42 -2.21
C MET A 103 -6.48 -28.12 -3.01
N ASN A 104 -5.59 -27.32 -3.60
CA ASN A 104 -4.38 -27.81 -4.27
C ASN A 104 -3.13 -27.09 -3.72
N SER A 105 -1.97 -27.37 -4.32
CA SER A 105 -0.67 -26.79 -3.92
C SER A 105 -0.60 -25.26 -4.06
N LEU A 106 -1.51 -24.63 -4.81
CA LEU A 106 -1.60 -23.17 -4.97
C LEU A 106 -2.40 -22.49 -3.85
N SER A 107 -3.00 -23.24 -2.93
CA SER A 107 -3.82 -22.70 -1.83
C SER A 107 -3.10 -21.64 -0.98
N VAL A 108 -1.80 -21.82 -0.71
CA VAL A 108 -0.99 -20.83 0.02
C VAL A 108 -0.87 -19.51 -0.74
N TRP A 109 -0.76 -19.56 -2.07
CA TRP A 109 -0.67 -18.37 -2.92
C TRP A 109 -2.02 -17.68 -3.03
N ALA A 110 -3.12 -18.45 -3.14
CA ALA A 110 -4.47 -17.91 -3.11
C ALA A 110 -4.73 -17.12 -1.81
N TRP A 111 -4.31 -17.67 -0.67
CA TRP A 111 -4.44 -17.01 0.63
C TRP A 111 -3.53 -15.77 0.72
N MET A 112 -2.27 -15.89 0.31
CA MET A 112 -1.32 -14.76 0.30
C MET A 112 -1.80 -13.62 -0.62
N PHE A 113 -2.46 -13.94 -1.73
CA PHE A 113 -3.05 -12.95 -2.63
C PHE A 113 -4.14 -12.13 -1.94
N LEU A 114 -5.07 -12.77 -1.24
CA LEU A 114 -6.10 -12.06 -0.46
C LEU A 114 -5.50 -11.30 0.73
N PHE A 115 -4.52 -11.90 1.41
CA PHE A 115 -3.79 -11.23 2.48
C PHE A 115 -3.09 -9.96 1.99
N GLY A 116 -2.45 -10.02 0.82
CA GLY A 116 -1.85 -8.85 0.16
C GLY A 116 -2.87 -7.73 -0.07
N HIS A 117 -4.07 -8.06 -0.57
CA HIS A 117 -5.15 -7.09 -0.74
C HIS A 117 -5.60 -6.48 0.58
N LEU A 118 -5.75 -7.30 1.63
CA LEU A 118 -6.13 -6.83 2.97
C LEU A 118 -5.08 -5.85 3.52
N VAL A 119 -3.80 -6.21 3.47
CA VAL A 119 -2.70 -5.36 3.96
C VAL A 119 -2.62 -4.07 3.14
N TRP A 120 -2.74 -4.15 1.82
CA TRP A 120 -2.74 -2.98 0.94
C TRP A 120 -3.88 -2.01 1.28
N ALA A 121 -5.11 -2.52 1.40
CA ALA A 121 -6.29 -1.72 1.75
C ALA A 121 -6.21 -1.17 3.18
N THR A 122 -5.60 -1.90 4.11
CA THR A 122 -5.33 -1.40 5.48
C THR A 122 -4.41 -0.19 5.45
N GLY A 123 -3.47 -0.13 4.50
CA GLY A 123 -2.63 1.06 4.28
C GLY A 123 -3.46 2.31 4.01
N PHE A 124 -4.56 2.21 3.25
CA PHE A 124 -5.41 3.36 2.91
C PHE A 124 -6.06 3.99 4.13
N MET A 125 -6.34 3.23 5.19
CA MET A 125 -6.84 3.78 6.45
C MET A 125 -5.90 4.86 6.98
N PHE A 126 -4.59 4.58 7.01
CA PHE A 126 -3.58 5.52 7.52
C PHE A 126 -3.23 6.64 6.54
N LEU A 127 -3.39 6.41 5.23
CA LEU A 127 -3.03 7.38 4.18
C LEU A 127 -4.14 8.41 3.92
N ILE A 128 -5.40 8.02 4.09
CA ILE A 128 -6.56 8.89 3.85
C ILE A 128 -7.00 9.60 5.13
N SER A 129 -7.21 8.85 6.22
CA SER A 129 -7.68 9.45 7.48
C SER A 129 -6.50 9.96 8.30
N TRP A 130 -6.59 11.21 8.76
CA TRP A 130 -5.47 11.88 9.42
C TRP A 130 -5.60 11.88 10.95
N ARG A 131 -4.50 12.24 11.63
CA ARG A 131 -4.32 12.12 13.07
C ARG A 131 -5.47 12.69 13.91
N GLY A 132 -6.02 13.86 13.56
CA GLY A 132 -7.01 14.57 14.38
C GLY A 132 -8.24 13.72 14.69
N TYR A 133 -8.80 13.07 13.67
CA TYR A 133 -9.95 12.17 13.80
C TYR A 133 -9.69 11.04 14.81
N TRP A 134 -8.52 10.39 14.72
CA TRP A 134 -8.16 9.30 15.61
C TRP A 134 -7.86 9.77 17.03
N GLN A 135 -7.32 10.98 17.19
CA GLN A 135 -7.03 11.54 18.50
C GLN A 135 -8.33 11.77 19.30
N GLU A 136 -9.35 12.36 18.66
CA GLU A 136 -10.66 12.56 19.28
C GLU A 136 -11.32 11.22 19.66
N LEU A 137 -11.23 10.21 18.76
CA LEU A 137 -11.74 8.87 19.06
C LEU A 137 -11.02 8.24 20.26
N ILE A 138 -9.69 8.30 20.31
CA ILE A 138 -8.90 7.74 21.42
C ILE A 138 -9.24 8.41 22.75
N GLU A 139 -9.52 9.71 22.76
CA GLU A 139 -9.95 10.43 23.96
C GLU A 139 -11.29 9.90 24.49
N THR A 140 -12.24 9.56 23.62
CA THR A 140 -13.49 8.91 24.04
C THR A 140 -13.28 7.49 24.60
N LEU A 141 -12.32 6.74 24.04
CA LEU A 141 -11.95 5.41 24.55
C LEU A 141 -11.27 5.50 25.91
N ALA A 142 -10.38 6.46 26.10
CA ALA A 142 -9.71 6.72 27.38
C ALA A 142 -10.74 7.10 28.46
N TRP A 143 -11.70 7.97 28.13
CA TRP A 143 -12.82 8.29 29.02
C TRP A 143 -13.63 7.04 29.39
N ALA A 144 -13.94 6.18 28.43
CA ALA A 144 -14.70 4.96 28.67
C ALA A 144 -13.93 3.98 29.59
N HIS A 145 -12.62 3.81 29.36
CA HIS A 145 -11.77 2.95 30.19
C HIS A 145 -11.73 3.39 31.65
N GLU A 146 -11.56 4.69 31.91
CA GLU A 146 -11.53 5.23 33.28
C GLU A 146 -12.88 5.14 34.00
N ARG A 147 -13.99 5.17 33.25
CA ARG A 147 -15.36 5.12 33.78
C ARG A 147 -15.94 3.72 33.91
N THR A 148 -15.28 2.71 33.34
CA THR A 148 -15.73 1.32 33.39
C THR A 148 -15.31 0.67 34.72
N PRO A 149 -16.25 0.23 35.58
CA PRO A 149 -15.92 -0.46 36.82
C PRO A 149 -15.06 -1.71 36.55
N LEU A 150 -14.18 -2.06 37.49
CA LEU A 150 -13.18 -3.15 37.38
C LEU A 150 -12.05 -2.88 36.37
N ALA A 151 -12.35 -2.34 35.18
CA ALA A 151 -11.33 -1.98 34.19
C ALA A 151 -10.47 -0.78 34.65
N ASN A 152 -11.07 0.16 35.37
CA ASN A 152 -10.41 1.35 35.92
C ASN A 152 -9.32 1.06 36.97
N LEU A 153 -9.25 -0.17 37.49
CA LEU A 153 -8.17 -0.64 38.36
C LEU A 153 -6.87 -0.83 37.57
N ILE A 154 -6.98 -1.15 36.27
CA ILE A 154 -5.86 -1.29 35.35
C ILE A 154 -5.60 0.07 34.72
N ARG A 155 -4.41 0.63 34.95
CA ARG A 155 -4.01 1.93 34.39
C ARG A 155 -2.89 1.75 33.38
N TRP A 156 -2.93 2.53 32.30
CA TRP A 156 -1.82 2.63 31.37
C TRP A 156 -0.63 3.33 32.04
N ARG A 157 0.58 2.90 31.68
CA ARG A 157 1.82 3.59 32.06
C ARG A 157 2.01 4.86 31.22
N ASP A 158 1.81 4.72 29.91
CA ASP A 158 1.94 5.78 28.93
C ASP A 158 0.57 6.15 28.37
N LYS A 159 0.32 7.45 28.18
CA LYS A 159 -0.99 7.92 27.71
C LYS A 159 -1.25 7.45 26.28
N PRO A 160 -2.43 6.88 25.97
CA PRO A 160 -2.78 6.49 24.61
C PRO A 160 -2.95 7.75 23.76
N VAL A 161 -2.22 7.82 22.65
CA VAL A 161 -2.29 8.92 21.68
C VAL A 161 -2.29 8.35 20.27
N ALA A 162 -2.93 9.07 19.34
CA ALA A 162 -2.84 8.72 17.93
C ALA A 162 -1.40 8.83 17.41
N LEU A 163 -1.06 8.01 16.41
CA LEU A 163 0.22 8.09 15.71
C LEU A 163 0.51 9.53 15.25
N SER A 164 1.78 9.93 15.29
CA SER A 164 2.16 11.23 14.71
C SER A 164 1.92 11.26 13.20
N ILE A 165 1.82 12.46 12.62
CA ILE A 165 1.53 12.65 11.19
C ILE A 165 2.56 11.91 10.31
N VAL A 166 3.85 12.06 10.61
CA VAL A 166 4.92 11.39 9.86
C VAL A 166 4.88 9.87 10.09
N GLN A 167 4.61 9.41 11.33
CA GLN A 167 4.48 7.97 11.60
C GLN A 167 3.31 7.36 10.84
N ALA A 168 2.15 8.03 10.75
CA ALA A 168 1.00 7.53 10.01
C ALA A 168 1.32 7.40 8.51
N ARG A 169 1.99 8.38 7.92
CA ARG A 169 2.50 8.30 6.53
C ARG A 169 3.42 7.09 6.34
N LEU A 170 4.36 6.87 7.26
CA LEU A 170 5.30 5.75 7.18
C LEU A 170 4.60 4.39 7.32
N VAL A 171 3.73 4.25 8.32
CA VAL A 171 2.97 3.01 8.58
C VAL A 171 2.03 2.72 7.40
N GLY A 172 1.34 3.73 6.88
CA GLY A 172 0.50 3.60 5.69
C GLY A 172 1.31 3.17 4.47
N LEU A 173 2.47 3.78 4.24
CA LEU A 173 3.37 3.43 3.14
C LEU A 173 3.92 2.00 3.27
N ALA A 174 4.24 1.57 4.49
CA ALA A 174 4.71 0.21 4.75
C ALA A 174 3.63 -0.82 4.42
N HIS A 175 2.40 -0.62 4.89
CA HIS A 175 1.26 -1.49 4.55
C HIS A 175 0.99 -1.49 3.04
N PHE A 176 0.96 -0.31 2.42
CA PHE A 176 0.79 -0.20 0.97
C PHE A 176 1.86 -1.00 0.21
N SER A 177 3.14 -0.84 0.58
CA SER A 177 4.27 -1.49 -0.09
C SER A 177 4.26 -3.01 0.10
N VAL A 178 4.06 -3.48 1.34
CA VAL A 178 4.00 -4.93 1.65
C VAL A 178 2.82 -5.58 0.93
N GLY A 179 1.64 -4.96 1.01
CA GLY A 179 0.44 -5.45 0.32
C GLY A 179 0.63 -5.49 -1.20
N TYR A 180 1.25 -4.46 -1.78
CA TYR A 180 1.55 -4.40 -3.22
C TYR A 180 2.46 -5.55 -3.66
N ILE A 181 3.56 -5.77 -2.91
CA ILE A 181 4.54 -6.82 -3.22
C ILE A 181 3.91 -8.22 -3.05
N PHE A 182 3.21 -8.49 -1.96
CA PHE A 182 2.61 -9.81 -1.70
C PHE A 182 1.50 -10.14 -2.69
N THR A 183 0.67 -9.16 -3.04
CA THR A 183 -0.36 -9.34 -4.07
C THR A 183 0.24 -9.76 -5.40
N TYR A 184 1.28 -9.04 -5.85
CA TYR A 184 1.90 -9.37 -7.13
C TYR A 184 2.73 -10.65 -7.09
N ALA A 185 3.46 -10.91 -6.01
CA ALA A 185 4.28 -12.11 -5.87
C ALA A 185 3.42 -13.39 -5.91
N ALA A 186 2.29 -13.40 -5.19
CA ALA A 186 1.37 -14.53 -5.21
C ALA A 186 0.76 -14.75 -6.61
N PHE A 187 0.36 -13.68 -7.28
CA PHE A 187 -0.14 -13.74 -8.66
C PHE A 187 0.92 -14.26 -9.64
N LEU A 188 2.12 -13.69 -9.63
CA LEU A 188 3.23 -14.07 -10.51
C LEU A 188 3.54 -15.57 -10.40
N ILE A 189 3.69 -16.07 -9.17
CA ILE A 189 4.06 -17.46 -8.93
C ILE A 189 2.93 -18.40 -9.34
N ALA A 190 1.71 -18.20 -8.81
CA ALA A 190 0.61 -19.13 -9.05
C ALA A 190 0.10 -19.13 -10.49
N SER A 191 0.12 -17.99 -11.18
CA SER A 191 -0.28 -17.92 -12.59
C SER A 191 0.72 -18.59 -13.54
N THR A 192 1.99 -18.64 -13.15
CA THR A 192 3.04 -19.33 -13.91
C THR A 192 3.05 -20.83 -13.58
N SER A 193 3.18 -21.20 -12.30
CA SER A 193 3.28 -22.61 -11.88
C SER A 193 1.97 -23.38 -12.00
N GLY A 194 0.83 -22.70 -12.17
CA GLY A 194 -0.45 -23.33 -12.46
C GLY A 194 -0.60 -23.80 -13.91
N LYS A 195 0.32 -23.39 -14.80
CA LYS A 195 0.27 -23.68 -16.24
C LYS A 195 1.44 -24.51 -16.76
N PHE A 196 2.60 -24.45 -16.08
CA PHE A 196 3.85 -25.12 -16.43
C PHE A 196 4.32 -25.96 -15.24
#